data_AF-A0A948RGV8-F1
#
_entry.id   AF-A0A948RGV8-F1
#
_cell.length_a   1.000
_cell.length_b   1.000
_cell.length_c   1.000
_cell.angle_alpha   90.00
_cell.angle_beta   90.00
_cell.angle_gamma   90.00
#
_symmetry.space_group_name_H-M   'P 1'
#
loop_
_entity.id
_entity.type
_entity.pdbx_description
1 polymer ?
#
loop_
_entity_poly.entity_id
_entity_poly.type
_entity_poly.pdbx_seq_one_letter_code
_entity_poly.pdbx_strand_id
1 'polypeptide(L)' 'EYLLEDIGNEAGLSKHLSFDMCRWTSVLLDHLNSVAPEKIRQKLGISKIQWREINMKLRQLSGKTASKAWAFE' A
#
# COMPACT_ATOMS: atom_id res chain seq x y z
N GLU A 1 -17.27 5.39 -9.65
CA GLU A 1 -16.16 4.86 -10.47
C GLU A 1 -15.88 5.73 -11.69
N TYR A 2 -16.89 6.28 -12.38
CA TYR A 2 -16.72 7.19 -13.53
C TYR A 2 -15.67 8.30 -13.35
N LEU A 3 -15.57 8.91 -12.16
CA LEU A 3 -14.58 9.98 -11.91
C LEU A 3 -13.12 9.51 -12.06
N LEU A 4 -12.80 8.26 -11.66
CA LEU A 4 -11.43 7.76 -11.77
C LEU A 4 -11.09 7.26 -13.18
N GLU A 5 -12.11 6.94 -13.97
CA GLU A 5 -11.93 6.52 -15.35
C GLU A 5 -11.45 7.69 -16.22
N ASP A 6 -12.10 8.85 -16.12
CA ASP A 6 -11.70 10.05 -16.85
C ASP A 6 -10.30 10.52 -16.44
N ILE A 7 -10.03 10.58 -15.12
CA ILE A 7 -8.70 10.92 -14.60
C ILE A 7 -7.65 9.91 -15.08
N GLY A 8 -7.98 8.62 -15.11
CA GLY A 8 -7.09 7.56 -15.60
C GLY A 8 -6.76 7.72 -17.07
N ASN A 9 -7.76 7.99 -17.90
CA ASN A 9 -7.62 8.23 -19.33
C ASN A 9 -6.76 9.48 -19.60
N GLU A 10 -7.03 10.59 -18.91
CA GLU A 10 -6.25 11.83 -19.03
C GLU A 10 -4.80 11.66 -18.54
N ALA A 11 -4.58 10.85 -17.50
CA ALA A 11 -3.24 10.51 -17.00
C ALA A 11 -2.50 9.50 -17.89
N GLY A 12 -3.11 9.00 -18.97
CA GLY A 12 -2.52 8.01 -19.87
C GLY A 12 -2.38 6.61 -19.25
N LEU A 13 -3.17 6.30 -18.22
CA LEU A 13 -3.15 5.00 -17.56
C LEU A 13 -3.97 3.99 -18.34
N SER A 14 -3.31 2.91 -18.78
CA SER A 14 -3.96 1.81 -19.51
C SER A 14 -4.76 0.86 -18.61
N LYS A 15 -4.60 0.96 -17.30
CA LYS A 15 -5.32 0.15 -16.31
C LYS A 15 -6.45 0.95 -15.68
N HIS A 16 -7.58 0.28 -15.45
CA HIS A 16 -8.69 0.85 -14.69
C HIS A 16 -8.23 1.22 -13.27
N LEU A 17 -8.46 2.48 -12.88
CA LEU A 17 -8.20 2.98 -11.53
C LEU A 17 -9.41 2.76 -10.63
N SER A 18 -9.18 2.19 -9.45
CA SER A 18 -10.19 2.11 -8.39
C SER A 18 -9.77 2.88 -7.15
N PHE A 19 -10.76 3.27 -6.33
CA PHE A 19 -10.49 3.94 -5.05
C PHE A 19 -9.66 3.05 -4.11
N ASP A 20 -9.86 1.73 -4.16
CA ASP A 20 -9.07 0.80 -3.37
C ASP A 20 -7.61 0.81 -3.80
N MET A 21 -7.31 0.86 -5.10
CA MET A 21 -5.93 1.01 -5.58
C MET A 21 -5.29 2.29 -5.04
N CYS A 22 -6.00 3.42 -5.13
CA CYS A 22 -5.51 4.70 -4.60
C CYS A 22 -5.27 4.64 -3.09
N ARG A 23 -6.20 4.03 -2.33
CA ARG A 23 -6.08 3.85 -0.87
C ARG A 23 -4.85 3.02 -0.52
N TRP A 24 -4.65 1.89 -1.20
CA TRP A 24 -3.51 1.00 -0.97
C TRP A 24 -2.18 1.65 -1.33
N THR A 25 -2.10 2.34 -2.46
CA THR A 25 -0.91 3.12 -2.84
C THR A 25 -0.59 4.20 -1.81
N SER A 26 -1.60 4.93 -1.34
CA SER A 26 -1.43 5.97 -0.32
C SER A 26 -0.86 5.42 1.00
N VAL A 27 -1.35 4.26 1.43
CA VAL A 27 -0.91 3.58 2.66
C VAL A 27 0.49 2.98 2.51
N LEU A 28 0.82 2.45 1.33
CA LEU A 28 2.17 1.96 1.05
C LEU A 28 3.19 3.11 1.04
N LEU A 29 2.84 4.26 0.48
CA LEU A 29 3.68 5.46 0.51
C LEU A 29 3.92 5.95 1.94
N ASP A 30 2.89 6.00 2.78
CA ASP A 30 3.05 6.33 4.21
C ASP A 30 4.04 5.37 4.90
N HIS A 31 3.93 4.06 4.60
CA HIS A 31 4.83 3.05 5.15
C HIS A 31 6.29 3.21 4.67
N LEU A 32 6.49 3.57 3.40
CA LEU A 32 7.82 3.86 2.83
C LEU A 32 8.42 5.13 3.46
N ASN A 33 7.60 6.16 3.66
CA ASN A 33 7.96 7.41 4.34
C ASN A 33 8.08 7.28 5.87
N SER A 34 8.06 6.05 6.39
CA SER A 34 8.23 5.76 7.82
C SER A 34 7.22 6.46 8.74
N VAL A 35 6.01 6.71 8.22
CA VAL A 35 4.88 7.17 9.04
C VAL A 35 4.59 6.11 10.12
N ALA A 36 4.28 6.57 11.33
CA ALA A 36 4.01 5.69 12.46
C ALA A 36 2.92 4.64 12.11
N PRO A 37 3.17 3.33 12.35
CA PRO A 37 2.24 2.25 12.00
C PRO A 37 0.80 2.47 12.50
N GLU A 38 0.66 3.03 13.69
CA GLU A 38 -0.65 3.30 14.28
C GLU A 38 -1.43 4.39 13.53
N LYS A 39 -0.75 5.41 12.98
CA LYS A 39 -1.39 6.42 12.12
C LYS A 39 -1.88 5.80 10.81
N ILE A 40 -1.09 4.89 10.24
CA ILE A 40 -1.47 4.15 9.02
C ILE A 40 -2.70 3.27 9.28
N ARG A 41 -2.74 2.56 10.43
CA ARG A 41 -3.89 1.77 10.85
C ARG A 41 -5.16 2.62 11.00
N GLN A 42 -5.04 3.78 11.65
CA GLN A 42 -6.15 4.71 11.86
C GLN A 42 -6.64 5.28 10.52
N LYS A 43 -5.74 5.65 9.61
CA LYS A 43 -6.07 6.07 8.23
C LYS A 43 -6.82 4.98 7.46
N LEU A 44 -6.43 3.72 7.65
CA LEU A 44 -7.14 2.58 7.10
C LEU A 44 -8.47 2.27 7.81
N GLY A 45 -8.78 2.87 8.95
CA GLY A 45 -10.03 2.63 9.67
C GLY A 45 -10.26 1.17 10.07
N ILE A 46 -9.19 0.39 10.26
CA ILE A 46 -9.28 -1.05 10.56
C ILE A 46 -8.91 -1.36 12.01
N SER A 47 -9.44 -2.47 12.52
CA SER A 47 -9.16 -2.95 13.87
C SER A 47 -7.68 -3.35 14.07
N LYS A 48 -7.24 -3.45 15.32
CA LYS A 48 -5.89 -3.96 15.67
C LYS A 48 -5.66 -5.40 15.19
N ILE A 49 -6.73 -6.21 15.10
CA ILE A 49 -6.64 -7.61 14.65
C ILE A 49 -6.35 -7.64 13.16
N GLN A 50 -7.14 -6.92 12.34
CA GLN A 50 -6.92 -6.79 10.89
C GLN A 50 -5.54 -6.19 10.58
N TRP A 51 -5.08 -5.23 11.40
CA TRP A 51 -3.79 -4.58 11.22
C TRP A 51 -2.61 -5.55 11.22
N ARG A 52 -2.67 -6.63 11.99
CA ARG A 52 -1.56 -7.61 12.07
C ARG A 52 -1.21 -8.16 10.69
N GLU A 53 -2.22 -8.57 9.92
CA GLU A 53 -2.02 -9.11 8.57
C GLU A 53 -1.64 -8.01 7.57
N ILE A 54 -2.35 -6.88 7.61
CA ILE A 54 -2.15 -5.76 6.68
C ILE A 54 -0.72 -5.21 6.79
N ASN A 55 -0.23 -5.03 8.01
CA ASN A 55 1.13 -4.53 8.24
C ASN A 55 2.20 -5.50 7.70
N MET A 56 1.98 -6.82 7.79
CA MET A 56 2.90 -7.78 7.17
C MET A 56 2.90 -7.65 5.65
N LYS A 57 1.73 -7.52 5.02
CA LYS A 57 1.61 -7.31 3.57
C LYS A 57 2.30 -6.00 3.13
N LEU A 58 2.15 -4.91 3.87
CA LEU A 58 2.84 -3.64 3.60
C LEU A 58 4.37 -3.76 3.70
N ARG A 59 4.87 -4.51 4.68
CA ARG A 59 6.31 -4.78 4.80
C ARG A 59 6.86 -5.63 3.65
N GLN A 60 6.09 -6.60 3.17
CA GLN A 60 6.43 -7.39 1.98
C GLN A 60 6.45 -6.52 0.71
N LEU A 61 5.40 -5.72 0.49
CA LEU A 61 5.28 -4.84 -0.67
C LEU A 61 6.35 -3.74 -0.72
N SER A 62 6.81 -3.25 0.43
CA SER A 62 7.86 -2.22 0.51
C SER A 62 9.28 -2.76 0.34
N GLY A 63 9.46 -4.06 0.11
CA GLY A 63 10.79 -4.67 0.04
C GLY A 63 11.54 -4.70 1.37
N LYS A 64 10.89 -4.30 2.48
CA LYS A 64 11.47 -4.34 3.85
C LYS A 64 11.49 -5.74 4.46
N THR A 65 10.96 -6.74 3.76
CA THR A 65 11.24 -8.14 4.05
C THR A 65 12.53 -8.48 3.33
N ALA A 66 13.65 -8.47 4.08
CA ALA A 66 14.94 -8.89 3.58
C ALA A 66 14.78 -10.20 2.79
N SER A 67 15.33 -10.20 1.58
CA SER A 67 15.70 -11.41 0.87
C SER A 67 16.43 -12.33 1.84
N LYS A 68 15.78 -13.38 2.31
CA LYS A 68 16.47 -14.54 2.87
C LYS A 68 16.94 -15.38 1.69
N ALA A 69 17.83 -14.82 0.87
CA ALA A 69 18.49 -15.51 -0.20
C ALA A 69 19.83 -14.79 -0.46
N TRP A 70 20.91 -15.51 -0.09
CA TRP A 70 22.30 -15.35 -0.53
C TRP A 70 23.19 -14.42 0.30
N ALA A 71 23.44 -14.84 1.54
CA ALA A 71 24.65 -14.46 2.27
C ALA A 71 25.36 -15.73 2.78
N PHE A 72 25.76 -16.60 1.85
CA PHE A 72 26.76 -17.66 2.04
C PHE A 72 27.23 -18.10 0.64
N GLU A 73 28.27 -17.43 0.14
CA GLU A 73 29.48 -17.99 -0.50
C GLU A 73 30.41 -16.86 -0.93
#